data_AF-A0A967EWG8-F1
#
_entry.id   AF-A0A967EWG8-F1
#
_cell.length_a   1.000
_cell.length_b   1.000
_cell.length_c   1.000
_cell.angle_alpha   90.00
_cell.angle_beta   90.00
_cell.angle_gamma   90.00
#
_symmetry.space_group_name_H-M   'P 1'
#
loop_
_entity.id
_entity.type
_entity.pdbx_description
1 polymer ?
#
loop_
_entity_poly.entity_id
_entity_poly.type
_entity_poly.pdbx_seq_one_letter_code
_entity_poly.pdbx_strand_id
1 'polypeptide(L)' 'MCRLQRFADNRYVGTRDTMLFYDCDDDAQFAALEQRVEAEDLLDRKLLSSFGPDEPPEARNRGFRPA' A
#
# COMPACT_ATOMS: atom_id res chain seq x y z
N MET A 1 8.35 6.74 10.95
CA MET A 1 8.27 5.38 10.37
C MET A 1 6.91 4.83 10.74
N CYS A 2 5.92 5.18 9.93
CA CYS A 2 4.53 4.82 10.14
C CYS A 2 4.24 3.68 9.17
N ARG A 3 4.05 2.46 9.67
CA ARG A 3 3.84 1.28 8.82
C ARG A 3 2.62 0.51 9.32
N LEU A 4 1.88 -0.09 8.40
CA LEU A 4 0.78 -0.97 8.76
C LEU A 4 1.35 -2.18 9.50
N GLN A 5 0.79 -2.55 10.65
CA GLN A 5 1.32 -3.66 11.46
C GLN A 5 1.47 -4.96 10.67
N ARG A 6 0.57 -5.23 9.71
CA ARG A 6 0.60 -6.44 8.87
C ARG A 6 1.63 -6.39 7.74
N PHE A 7 2.18 -5.21 7.46
CA PHE A 7 3.16 -4.93 6.41
C PHE A 7 4.36 -4.16 6.99
N ALA A 8 4.74 -4.45 8.24
CA ALA A 8 5.77 -3.70 8.96
C ALA A 8 7.15 -3.72 8.26
N ASP A 9 7.41 -4.74 7.44
CA ASP A 9 8.65 -4.91 6.67
C ASP A 9 8.58 -4.35 5.24
N ASN A 10 7.41 -3.88 4.78
CA ASN A 10 7.21 -3.35 3.44
C ASN A 10 7.08 -1.82 3.47
N ARG A 11 7.87 -1.15 2.64
CA ARG A 11 7.74 0.28 2.37
C ARG A 11 6.61 0.55 1.39
N TYR A 12 6.42 -0.29 0.37
CA TYR A 12 5.39 -0.06 -0.64
C TYR A 12 4.20 -1.00 -0.46
N VAL A 13 3.01 -0.40 -0.31
CA VAL A 13 1.76 -1.14 -0.17
C VAL A 13 0.79 -0.70 -1.25
N GLY A 14 0.25 -1.69 -1.97
CA GLY A 14 -0.74 -1.51 -3.02
C GLY A 14 -2.17 -1.78 -2.54
N THR A 15 -3.11 -0.99 -3.03
CA THR A 15 -4.55 -1.23 -2.91
C THR A 15 -5.09 -1.82 -4.23
N ARG A 16 -5.70 -3.00 -4.16
CA ARG A 16 -6.15 -3.79 -5.32
C ARG A 16 -7.47 -3.30 -5.91
N ASP A 17 -8.22 -2.50 -5.17
CA ASP A 17 -9.47 -1.87 -5.61
C ASP A 17 -9.21 -0.75 -6.63
N THR A 18 -8.26 0.15 -6.33
CA THR A 18 -7.88 1.25 -7.24
C THR A 18 -6.62 0.98 -8.05
N MET A 19 -5.92 -0.13 -7.78
CA MET A 19 -4.61 -0.44 -8.36
C MET A 19 -3.61 0.71 -8.14
N LEU A 20 -3.63 1.29 -6.94
CA LEU A 20 -2.68 2.34 -6.53
C LEU A 20 -1.68 1.76 -5.53
N PHE A 21 -0.45 2.25 -5.52
CA PHE A 21 0.51 1.94 -4.48
C PHE A 21 0.97 3.21 -3.76
N TYR A 22 1.22 3.03 -2.48
CA TYR A 22 1.56 4.08 -1.53
C TYR A 22 2.94 3.79 -0.95
N ASP A 23 3.72 4.85 -0.75
CA ASP A 23 4.98 4.81 -0.01
C ASP A 23 4.69 5.03 1.48
N CYS A 24 4.85 3.99 2.30
CA CYS A 24 4.64 4.06 3.74
C CYS A 24 5.75 4.80 4.48
N ASP A 25 6.89 5.10 3.84
CA ASP A 25 7.90 6.00 4.42
C ASP A 25 7.55 7.48 4.18
N ASP A 26 6.58 7.79 3.30
CA ASP A 26 6.02 9.14 3.13
C ASP A 26 4.79 9.33 4.03
N ASP A 27 4.86 10.26 4.98
CA ASP A 27 3.80 10.44 5.99
C ASP A 27 2.44 10.82 5.39
N ALA A 28 2.42 11.56 4.27
CA ALA A 28 1.17 11.98 3.63
C ALA A 28 0.51 10.80 2.90
N GLN A 29 1.29 10.00 2.19
CA GLN A 29 0.80 8.78 1.54
C GLN A 29 0.40 7.71 2.56
N PHE A 30 1.15 7.56 3.66
CA PHE A 30 0.79 6.64 4.73
C PHE A 30 -0.54 7.02 5.39
N ALA A 31 -0.73 8.30 5.76
CA ALA A 31 -1.97 8.75 6.36
C ALA A 31 -3.18 8.53 5.42
N ALA A 32 -3.01 8.76 4.12
CA ALA A 32 -4.04 8.48 3.12
C ALA A 32 -4.35 6.98 3.02
N LEU A 33 -3.33 6.13 3.01
CA LEU A 33 -3.50 4.67 2.99
C LEU A 33 -4.20 4.19 4.26
N GLU A 34 -3.77 4.63 5.44
CA GLU A 34 -4.34 4.26 6.74
C GLU A 34 -5.83 4.62 6.79
N GLN A 35 -6.19 5.85 6.43
CA GLN A 35 -7.57 6.29 6.37
C GLN A 35 -8.41 5.42 5.43
N ARG A 36 -7.88 5.02 4.27
CA ARG A 36 -8.59 4.15 3.33
C ARG A 36 -8.73 2.72 3.85
N VAL A 37 -7.68 2.19 4.48
CA VAL A 37 -7.70 0.86 5.08
C VAL A 37 -8.80 0.76 6.12
N GLU A 38 -8.96 1.79 6.97
CA GLU A 38 -10.01 1.86 7.98
C GLU A 38 -11.39 2.14 7.38
N ALA A 39 -11.52 3.12 6.47
CA ALA A 39 -12.82 3.53 5.93
C ALA A 39 -13.45 2.50 4.99
N GLU A 40 -12.63 1.76 4.23
CA GLU A 40 -13.09 0.82 3.19
C GLU A 40 -12.86 -0.66 3.57
N ASP A 41 -12.37 -0.90 4.79
CA ASP A 41 -12.07 -2.21 5.37
C ASP A 41 -11.17 -3.07 4.45
N LEU A 42 -10.17 -2.43 3.83
CA LEU A 42 -9.33 -3.05 2.80
C LEU A 42 -8.55 -4.25 3.33
N LEU A 43 -8.25 -4.27 4.63
CA LEU A 43 -7.55 -5.35 5.30
C LEU A 43 -8.41 -6.62 5.38
N ASP A 44 -9.65 -6.50 5.87
CA ASP A 44 -10.58 -7.63 5.99
C ASP A 44 -10.96 -8.18 4.61
N ARG A 45 -11.20 -7.26 3.67
CA ARG A 45 -11.52 -7.57 2.27
C ARG A 45 -10.35 -8.14 1.47
N LYS A 46 -9.14 -8.23 2.05
CA LYS A 46 -7.91 -8.75 1.42
C LYS A 46 -7.53 -7.99 0.15
N LEU A 47 -7.77 -6.68 0.15
CA LEU A 47 -7.50 -5.78 -0.97
C LEU A 47 -6.14 -5.09 -0.87
N LEU A 48 -5.34 -5.40 0.14
CA LEU A 48 -3.96 -4.93 0.25
C LEU A 48 -2.98 -5.91 -0.39
N SER A 49 -1.94 -5.38 -1.01
CA SER A 49 -0.88 -6.16 -1.65
C SER A 49 0.47 -5.56 -1.32
N SER A 50 1.44 -6.40 -0.98
CA SER A 50 2.85 -6.04 -1.00
C SER A 50 3.52 -6.52 -2.29
N PHE A 51 4.75 -6.06 -2.49
CA PHE A 51 5.54 -6.32 -3.68
C PHE A 51 6.89 -6.95 -3.29
N GLY A 52 7.39 -7.85 -4.14
CA GLY A 52 8.66 -8.53 -3.95
C GLY A 52 9.39 -8.60 -5.29
N PRO A 53 10.45 -7.80 -5.49
CA PRO A 53 11.10 -6.88 -4.54
C PRO A 53 10.22 -5.68 -4.15
N ASP A 54 10.51 -5.09 -2.98
CA ASP A 54 9.78 -3.93 -2.43
C ASP A 54 10.26 -2.63 -3.09
N GLU A 55 10.08 -2.54 -4.41
CA GLU A 55 10.53 -1.42 -5.23
C GLU A 55 9.41 -0.93 -6.17
N PRO A 56 9.34 0.37 -6.48
CA PRO A 56 8.32 0.93 -7.37
C PRO A 56 8.19 0.25 -8.75
N PRO A 57 9.29 -0.21 -9.40
CA PRO A 57 9.19 -0.95 -10.65
C PRO A 57 8.35 -2.23 -10.54
N GLU A 58 8.43 -2.98 -9.43
CA GLU A 58 7.66 -4.21 -9.25
C GLU A 58 6.15 -3.92 -9.12
N ALA A 59 5.80 -2.87 -8.37
CA ALA A 59 4.42 -2.42 -8.28
C ALA A 59 3.86 -2.04 -9.67
N ARG A 60 4.66 -1.30 -10.46
CA ARG A 60 4.30 -0.92 -11.85
C ARG A 60 4.17 -2.11 -12.79
N ASN A 61 5.06 -3.09 -12.70
CA ASN A 61 5.00 -4.31 -13.50
C ASN A 61 3.73 -5.13 -13.21
N ARG A 62 3.23 -5.04 -11.97
CA ARG A 62 1.93 -5.62 -11.55
C ARG A 62 0.72 -4.76 -11.88
N GLY A 63 0.92 -3.63 -12.56
CA GLY A 63 -0.14 -2.72 -13.01
C GLY A 63 -0.58 -1.69 -11.98
N PHE A 64 0.13 -1.55 -10.85
CA PHE A 64 -0.15 -0.52 -9.86
C PHE A 64 0.46 0.82 -10.28
N ARG A 65 -0.25 1.91 -9.98
CA ARG A 65 0.20 3.29 -10.23
C ARG A 65 0.51 3.99 -8.91
N PRO A 66 1.44 4.96 -8.87
CA PRO A 66 1.66 5.74 -7.67
C PRO A 66 0.40 6.55 -7.31
N ALA A 67 0.10 6.63 -6.01
CA ALA A 67 -1.00 7.42 -5.47
C ALA A 67 -0.72 8.93 -5.50
#